data_AF-A0A0N0CF08-F1
#
_entry.id   AF-A0A0N0CF08-F1
#
_cell.length_a   1.000
_cell.length_b   1.000
_cell.length_c   1.000
_cell.angle_alpha   90.00
_cell.angle_beta   90.00
_cell.angle_gamma   90.00
#
_symmetry.space_group_name_H-M   'P 1'
#
loop_
_entity.id
_entity.type
_entity.pdbx_description
1 polymer ?
#
loop_
_entity_poly.entity_id
_entity_poly.type
_entity_poly.pdbx_seq_one_letter_code
_entity_poly.pdbx_strand_id
1 'polypeptide(L)'
;MIQRIQSIYLFLASIVSGGLIFVFNLWNTIKEKIFVVDLFSREAITVKVIPFMFLASAILSLVAIFLFKNRKLQFVIGRIIILINLFLLGLLIYLSLNLSGETNVSEKGIGMFLPILVVLLIVLANKAIKKDEDLVKSVDRLR
;
A
#
# COMPACT_ATOMS: atom_id res chain seq x y z
N MET A 1 2.36 -17.32 -18.00
CA MET A 1 3.54 -17.61 -17.16
C MET A 1 3.46 -16.75 -15.90
N ILE A 2 2.82 -17.28 -14.84
CA ILE A 2 2.56 -16.59 -13.56
C ILE A 2 3.78 -16.57 -12.62
N GLN A 3 4.84 -17.31 -12.97
CA GLN A 3 6.01 -17.51 -12.13
C GLN A 3 7.08 -16.42 -12.36
N ARG A 4 6.70 -15.16 -12.19
CA ARG A 4 7.65 -14.05 -12.22
C ARG A 4 7.71 -13.38 -10.87
N ILE A 5 8.90 -13.03 -10.41
CA ILE A 5 9.09 -12.55 -9.04
C ILE A 5 8.31 -11.26 -8.74
N GLN A 6 7.95 -10.44 -9.76
CA GLN A 6 7.08 -9.28 -9.55
C GLN A 6 5.66 -9.62 -9.07
N SER A 7 5.08 -10.75 -9.50
CA SER A 7 3.71 -11.11 -9.08
C SER A 7 3.66 -11.46 -7.60
N ILE A 8 4.74 -12.03 -7.06
CA ILE A 8 4.89 -12.34 -5.63
C ILE A 8 4.90 -11.04 -4.81
N TYR A 9 5.71 -10.06 -5.22
CA TYR A 9 5.77 -8.77 -4.51
C TYR A 9 4.44 -8.01 -4.56
N LEU A 10 3.76 -8.00 -5.72
CA LEU A 10 2.44 -7.38 -5.88
C LEU A 10 1.36 -8.09 -5.06
N PHE A 11 1.41 -9.42 -4.99
CA PHE A 11 0.49 -10.20 -4.18
C PHE A 11 0.68 -9.95 -2.68
N LEU A 12 1.93 -9.94 -2.21
CA LEU A 12 2.25 -9.57 -0.84
C LEU A 12 1.81 -8.13 -0.53
N ALA A 13 2.03 -7.18 -1.44
CA ALA A 13 1.57 -5.81 -1.26
C ALA A 13 0.04 -5.73 -1.13
N SER A 14 -0.71 -6.54 -1.91
CA SER A 14 -2.15 -6.64 -1.77
C SER A 14 -2.58 -7.23 -0.42
N ILE A 15 -1.93 -8.29 0.05
CA ILE A 15 -2.22 -8.88 1.37
C ILE A 15 -1.93 -7.86 2.49
N VAL A 16 -0.84 -7.10 2.38
CA VAL A 16 -0.49 -6.08 3.38
C VAL A 16 -1.53 -4.95 3.38
N SER A 17 -1.86 -4.38 2.21
CA SER A 17 -2.82 -3.28 2.10
C SER A 17 -4.28 -3.69 2.32
N GLY A 18 -4.65 -4.95 2.09
CA GLY A 18 -6.04 -5.40 2.08
C GLY A 18 -6.39 -6.45 3.14
N GLY A 19 -5.40 -7.19 3.66
CA GLY A 19 -5.60 -8.20 4.70
C GLY A 19 -5.09 -7.74 6.05
N LEU A 20 -3.81 -7.37 6.13
CA LEU A 20 -3.16 -7.02 7.40
C LEU A 20 -3.73 -5.75 8.04
N ILE A 21 -4.32 -4.86 7.25
CA ILE A 21 -5.02 -3.66 7.74
C ILE A 21 -6.20 -3.97 8.67
N PHE A 22 -6.77 -5.17 8.61
CA PHE A 22 -7.85 -5.61 9.49
C PHE A 22 -7.34 -6.32 10.75
N VAL A 23 -6.07 -6.74 10.74
CA VAL A 23 -5.44 -7.46 11.85
C VAL A 23 -4.72 -6.50 12.79
N PHE A 24 -4.06 -5.48 12.24
CA PHE A 24 -3.30 -4.50 13.03
C PHE A 24 -4.10 -3.22 13.26
N ASN A 25 -4.13 -2.77 14.51
CA ASN A 25 -4.67 -1.49 14.91
C ASN A 25 -3.80 -0.33 14.37
N LEU A 26 -4.44 0.78 13.98
CA LEU A 26 -3.73 1.98 13.53
C LEU A 26 -3.17 2.78 14.71
N TRP A 27 -3.96 2.94 15.77
CA TRP A 27 -3.56 3.57 17.02
C TRP A 27 -4.40 3.05 18.18
N ASN A 28 -3.88 3.21 19.40
CA ASN A 28 -4.58 2.87 20.63
C ASN A 28 -5.03 4.16 21.30
N THR A 29 -6.30 4.22 21.68
CA THR A 29 -6.79 5.18 22.67
C THR A 29 -6.83 4.46 24.03
N ILE A 30 -6.86 5.21 25.14
CA ILE A 30 -6.91 4.66 26.51
C ILE A 30 -8.05 3.64 26.70
N LYS A 31 -9.15 3.83 25.96
CA LYS A 31 -10.34 2.97 26.07
C LYS A 31 -10.35 1.83 25.06
N GLU A 32 -9.83 2.04 23.84
CA GLU A 32 -10.07 1.14 22.72
C GLU A 32 -8.94 1.17 21.68
N LYS A 33 -8.76 0.05 20.99
CA LYS A 33 -7.88 -0.05 19.81
C LYS A 33 -8.67 0.36 18.59
N ILE A 34 -8.16 1.33 17.83
CA ILE A 34 -8.82 1.81 16.61
C ILE A 34 -8.25 1.07 15.40
N PHE A 35 -9.11 0.33 14.71
CA PHE A 35 -8.82 -0.39 13.49
C PHE A 35 -9.24 0.40 12.25
N VAL A 36 -8.81 -0.07 11.09
CA VAL A 36 -9.19 0.51 9.80
C VAL A 36 -10.71 0.45 9.57
N VAL A 37 -11.39 -0.57 10.12
CA VAL A 37 -12.84 -0.74 9.99
C VAL A 37 -13.61 0.40 10.70
N ASP A 38 -13.13 0.82 11.87
CA ASP A 38 -13.81 1.83 12.68
C ASP A 38 -13.83 3.21 11.99
N LEU A 39 -12.90 3.44 11.06
CA LEU A 39 -12.77 4.69 10.31
C LEU A 39 -13.87 4.84 9.25
N PHE A 40 -14.48 3.75 8.78
CA PHE A 40 -15.59 3.82 7.80
C PHE A 40 -16.82 4.54 8.36
N SER A 41 -17.04 4.38 9.68
CA SER A 41 -18.20 4.91 10.39
C SER A 41 -17.97 6.33 10.93
N ARG A 42 -16.76 6.89 10.80
CA ARG A 42 -16.48 8.27 11.27
C ARG A 42 -16.95 9.31 10.25
N GLU A 43 -17.47 10.42 10.77
CA GLU A 43 -18.01 11.52 9.96
C GLU A 43 -16.91 12.36 9.30
N ALA A 44 -15.75 12.49 9.95
CA ALA A 44 -14.64 13.28 9.43
C ALA A 44 -14.09 12.68 8.12
N ILE A 45 -14.26 13.41 7.02
CA ILE A 45 -13.83 13.02 5.66
C ILE A 45 -12.35 12.62 5.64
N THR A 46 -11.50 13.40 6.33
CA THR A 46 -10.06 13.15 6.44
C THR A 46 -9.73 11.75 6.97
N VAL A 47 -10.53 11.24 7.89
CA VAL A 47 -10.34 9.93 8.52
C VAL A 47 -10.97 8.83 7.66
N LYS A 48 -12.12 9.12 7.06
CA LYS A 48 -12.86 8.19 6.19
C LYS A 48 -12.12 7.84 4.90
N VAL A 49 -11.24 8.71 4.40
CA VAL A 49 -10.41 8.45 3.20
C VAL A 49 -9.36 7.36 3.41
N ILE A 50 -8.85 7.18 4.64
CA ILE A 50 -7.79 6.21 4.98
C ILE A 50 -8.14 4.77 4.53
N PRO A 51 -9.28 4.17 4.95
CA PRO A 51 -9.63 2.82 4.53
C PRO A 51 -9.81 2.69 3.02
N PHE A 52 -10.38 3.71 2.35
CA PHE A 52 -10.52 3.70 0.88
C PHE A 52 -9.17 3.69 0.18
N MET A 53 -8.18 4.43 0.69
CA MET A 53 -6.83 4.43 0.13
C MET A 53 -6.12 3.08 0.29
N PHE A 54 -6.26 2.43 1.44
CA PHE A 54 -5.74 1.07 1.64
C PHE A 54 -6.38 0.07 0.68
N LEU A 55 -7.72 0.08 0.55
CA LEU A 55 -8.43 -0.79 -0.38
C LEU A 55 -8.06 -0.50 -1.83
N ALA A 56 -7.95 0.77 -2.22
CA ALA A 56 -7.52 1.17 -3.56
C ALA A 56 -6.11 0.63 -3.87
N SER A 57 -5.17 0.74 -2.92
CA SER A 57 -3.82 0.18 -3.03
C SER A 57 -3.85 -1.35 -3.19
N ALA A 58 -4.70 -2.05 -2.42
CA ALA A 58 -4.83 -3.50 -2.48
C ALA A 58 -5.40 -3.97 -3.82
N ILE A 59 -6.45 -3.32 -4.31
CA ILE A 59 -7.09 -3.62 -5.59
C ILE A 59 -6.14 -3.32 -6.75
N LEU A 60 -5.49 -2.16 -6.76
CA LEU A 60 -4.50 -1.80 -7.79
C LEU A 60 -3.35 -2.81 -7.83
N SER A 61 -2.89 -3.28 -6.67
CA SER A 61 -1.84 -4.30 -6.56
C SER A 61 -2.30 -5.63 -7.16
N LEU A 62 -3.53 -6.07 -6.89
CA LEU A 62 -4.11 -7.29 -7.52
C LEU A 62 -4.27 -7.14 -9.03
N VAL A 63 -4.83 -6.01 -9.48
CA VAL A 63 -5.02 -5.72 -10.90
C VAL A 63 -3.67 -5.74 -11.60
N ALA A 64 -2.62 -5.14 -11.01
CA ALA A 64 -1.27 -5.14 -11.56
C ALA A 64 -0.67 -6.54 -11.78
N ILE A 65 -1.11 -7.58 -11.04
CA ILE A 65 -0.67 -8.96 -11.27
C ILE A 65 -1.16 -9.46 -12.64
N PHE A 66 -2.40 -9.15 -13.01
CA PHE A 66 -3.01 -9.57 -14.28
C PHE A 66 -2.48 -8.78 -15.48
N LEU A 67 -1.85 -7.61 -15.25
CA LEU A 67 -1.22 -6.79 -16.29
C LEU A 67 0.16 -7.29 -16.75
N PHE A 68 0.51 -8.55 -16.48
CA PHE A 68 1.81 -9.14 -16.85
C PHE A 68 2.17 -9.06 -18.35
N LYS A 69 1.18 -8.87 -19.23
CA LYS A 69 1.38 -8.67 -20.67
C LYS A 69 1.88 -7.25 -21.00
N ASN A 70 1.50 -6.24 -20.21
CA ASN A 70 1.81 -4.84 -20.46
C ASN A 70 2.71 -4.28 -19.35
N ARG A 71 4.00 -4.62 -19.42
CA ARG A 71 5.02 -4.26 -18.41
C ARG A 71 5.13 -2.76 -18.15
N LYS A 72 5.01 -1.93 -19.20
CA LYS A 72 5.02 -0.47 -19.07
C LYS A 72 3.86 0.01 -18.20
N LEU A 73 2.64 -0.49 -18.44
CA LEU A 73 1.47 -0.14 -17.64
C LEU A 73 1.59 -0.69 -16.21
N GLN A 74 2.09 -1.91 -16.05
CA GLN A 74 2.36 -2.50 -14.73
C GLN A 74 3.32 -1.64 -13.89
N PHE A 75 4.36 -1.09 -14.53
CA PHE A 75 5.31 -0.18 -13.89
C PHE A 75 4.69 1.18 -13.52
N VAL A 76 3.82 1.73 -14.37
CA VAL A 76 3.08 2.97 -14.08
C VAL A 76 2.12 2.77 -12.91
N ILE A 77 1.36 1.68 -12.89
CA ILE A 77 0.47 1.33 -11.76
C ILE A 77 1.27 1.17 -10.47
N GLY A 78 2.44 0.52 -10.51
CA GLY A 78 3.33 0.43 -9.36
C GLY A 78 3.73 1.80 -8.80
N ARG A 79 4.01 2.79 -9.66
CA ARG A 79 4.28 4.16 -9.21
C ARG A 79 3.07 4.83 -8.56
N ILE A 80 1.87 4.62 -9.13
CA ILE A 80 0.62 5.15 -8.55
C ILE A 80 0.39 4.55 -7.15
N ILE A 81 0.61 3.25 -6.97
CA ILE A 81 0.50 2.59 -5.66
C ILE A 81 1.49 3.20 -4.66
N ILE A 82 2.74 3.46 -5.06
CA ILE A 82 3.71 4.13 -4.19
C ILE A 82 3.22 5.52 -3.77
N LEU A 83 2.72 6.33 -4.71
CA LEU A 83 2.20 7.66 -4.41
C LEU A 83 1.01 7.63 -3.44
N ILE A 84 0.07 6.70 -3.63
CA ILE A 84 -1.06 6.47 -2.73
C ILE A 84 -0.55 6.16 -1.31
N ASN A 85 0.40 5.23 -1.18
CA ASN A 85 0.89 4.81 0.14
C ASN A 85 1.78 5.88 0.81
N LEU A 86 2.52 6.69 0.05
CA LEU A 86 3.25 7.84 0.60
C LEU A 86 2.31 8.93 1.12
N PHE A 87 1.25 9.26 0.35
CA PHE A 87 0.23 10.19 0.82
C PHE A 87 -0.50 9.66 2.05
N LEU A 88 -0.87 8.38 2.04
CA LEU A 88 -1.52 7.70 3.17
C LEU A 88 -0.64 7.74 4.42
N LEU A 89 0.66 7.49 4.29
CA LEU A 89 1.62 7.61 5.38
C LEU A 89 1.67 9.05 5.93
N GLY A 90 1.73 10.05 5.05
CA GLY A 90 1.70 11.46 5.45
C GLY A 90 0.42 11.84 6.20
N LEU A 91 -0.74 11.36 5.72
CA LEU A 91 -2.04 11.55 6.35
C LEU A 91 -2.11 10.91 7.74
N LEU A 92 -1.59 9.68 7.88
CA LEU A 92 -1.54 8.98 9.17
C LEU A 92 -0.61 9.69 10.15
N ILE A 93 0.56 10.18 9.70
CA ILE A 93 1.48 10.96 10.53
C ILE A 93 0.81 12.26 10.98
N TYR A 94 0.18 12.99 10.06
CA TYR A 94 -0.56 14.20 10.39
C TYR A 94 -1.64 13.92 11.44
N LEU A 95 -2.46 12.89 11.25
CA LEU A 95 -3.50 12.54 12.21
C LEU A 95 -2.92 12.15 13.57
N SER A 96 -1.84 11.36 13.60
CA SER A 96 -1.15 10.97 14.84
C SER A 96 -0.61 12.17 15.62
N LEU A 97 -0.09 13.19 14.94
CA LEU A 97 0.40 14.41 15.58
C LEU A 97 -0.75 15.27 16.13
N ASN A 98 -1.88 15.37 15.42
CA ASN A 98 -3.03 16.14 15.87
C ASN A 98 -3.86 15.45 16.96
N LEU A 99 -3.88 14.11 16.99
CA LEU A 99 -4.52 13.32 18.04
C LEU A 99 -3.88 13.55 19.43
N SER A 100 -2.63 14.03 19.47
CA SER A 100 -1.90 14.27 20.72
C SER A 100 -2.39 15.53 21.47
N GLY A 101 -3.25 16.36 20.86
CA GLY A 101 -3.76 17.60 21.44
C GLY A 101 -4.83 17.43 22.53
N GLU A 102 -5.46 16.26 22.63
CA GLU A 102 -6.50 15.96 23.62
C GLU A 102 -5.98 15.02 24.72
N THR A 103 -5.06 15.51 25.56
CA THR A 103 -4.73 15.03 26.93
C THR A 103 -4.75 13.53 27.25
N ASN A 104 -4.49 12.62 26.32
CA ASN A 104 -4.48 11.17 26.59
C ASN A 104 -3.55 10.49 25.59
N VAL A 105 -2.37 10.07 26.06
CA VAL A 105 -1.27 9.50 25.25
C VAL A 105 -1.80 8.32 24.42
N SER A 106 -1.98 8.56 23.12
CA SER A 106 -2.39 7.53 22.16
C SER A 106 -1.14 6.80 21.68
N GLU A 107 -0.97 5.53 22.07
CA GLU A 107 0.13 4.71 21.57
C GLU A 107 -0.06 4.45 20.07
N LYS A 108 1.01 4.63 19.30
CA LYS A 108 1.01 4.39 17.85
C LYS A 108 0.87 2.90 17.58
N GLY A 109 -0.15 2.50 16.82
CA GLY A 109 -0.37 1.12 16.43
C GLY A 109 0.55 0.71 15.27
N ILE A 110 0.82 -0.58 15.17
CA ILE A 110 1.69 -1.14 14.12
C ILE A 110 1.08 -0.91 12.73
N GLY A 111 -0.25 -0.83 12.65
CA GLY A 111 -0.99 -0.57 11.40
C GLY A 111 -0.60 0.73 10.71
N MET A 112 -0.11 1.73 11.46
CA MET A 112 0.36 3.02 10.93
C MET A 112 1.55 2.87 9.97
N PHE A 113 2.37 1.83 10.16
CA PHE A 113 3.59 1.60 9.38
C PHE A 113 3.37 0.65 8.19
N LEU A 114 2.18 0.05 8.04
CA LEU A 114 1.86 -0.83 6.91
C LEU A 114 2.09 -0.17 5.53
N PRO A 115 1.77 1.11 5.30
CA PRO A 115 2.05 1.76 4.01
C PRO A 115 3.54 1.75 3.65
N ILE A 116 4.46 1.80 4.62
CA ILE A 116 5.90 1.71 4.38
C ILE A 116 6.25 0.34 3.82
N LEU A 117 5.73 -0.73 4.43
CA LEU A 117 5.95 -2.10 3.97
C LEU A 117 5.42 -2.30 2.54
N VAL A 118 4.26 -1.73 2.22
CA VAL A 118 3.70 -1.74 0.86
C VAL A 118 4.62 -1.03 -0.12
N VAL A 119 5.10 0.18 0.21
CA VAL A 119 6.05 0.91 -0.65
C VAL A 119 7.30 0.08 -0.94
N LEU A 120 7.89 -0.55 0.07
CA LEU A 120 9.06 -1.41 -0.10
C LEU A 120 8.79 -2.58 -1.07
N LEU A 121 7.66 -3.28 -0.89
CA LEU A 121 7.27 -4.38 -1.76
C LEU A 121 7.06 -3.93 -3.21
N ILE A 122 6.40 -2.78 -3.42
CA ILE A 122 6.16 -2.25 -4.76
C ILE A 122 7.44 -1.74 -5.42
N VAL A 123 8.39 -1.20 -4.67
CA VAL A 123 9.72 -0.84 -5.21
C VAL A 123 10.46 -2.09 -5.71
N LEU A 124 10.40 -3.19 -4.96
CA LEU A 124 10.96 -4.48 -5.39
C LEU A 124 10.25 -5.03 -6.64
N ALA A 125 8.92 -4.94 -6.68
CA ALA A 125 8.12 -5.32 -7.85
C ALA A 125 8.54 -4.51 -9.09
N ASN A 126 8.66 -3.19 -8.96
CA ASN A 126 9.05 -2.30 -10.05
C ASN A 126 10.47 -2.58 -10.55
N LYS A 127 11.41 -2.91 -9.65
CA LYS A 127 12.76 -3.33 -10.03
C LYS A 127 12.74 -4.60 -10.87
N ALA A 128 11.94 -5.58 -10.47
CA ALA A 128 11.75 -6.83 -11.24
C ALA A 128 11.08 -6.59 -12.60
N ILE A 129 10.03 -5.76 -12.66
CA ILE A 129 9.35 -5.39 -13.91
C ILE A 129 10.32 -4.71 -14.89
N LYS A 130 11.16 -3.79 -14.40
CA LYS A 130 12.15 -3.12 -15.24
C LYS A 130 13.18 -4.10 -15.81
N LYS A 131 13.72 -5.00 -14.97
CA LYS A 131 14.64 -6.04 -15.42
C LYS A 131 14.01 -6.91 -16.51
N ASP A 132 12.77 -7.32 -16.33
CA ASP A 132 12.02 -8.10 -17.31
C ASP A 132 11.81 -7.36 -18.65
N GLU A 133 11.55 -6.07 -18.61
CA GLU A 133 11.39 -5.24 -19.81
C GLU A 133 12.73 -5.08 -20.55
N ASP A 134 13.82 -4.87 -19.82
CA ASP A 134 15.16 -4.70 -20.39
C ASP A 134 15.65 -6.01 -21.06
N LEU A 135 15.36 -7.18 -20.47
CA LEU A 135 15.67 -8.49 -21.05
C LEU A 135 14.94 -8.74 -22.38
N VAL A 136 13.68 -8.32 -22.48
CA VAL A 136 12.90 -8.48 -23.72
C VAL A 136 13.49 -7.59 -24.82
N LYS A 137 13.81 -6.34 -24.49
CA LYS A 137 14.44 -5.41 -25.44
C LYS A 137 15.83 -5.86 -25.88
N SER A 138 16.61 -6.50 -25.02
CA SER A 138 17.94 -7.01 -25.43
C SER A 138 17.84 -8.16 -26.43
N VAL A 139 16.82 -9.02 -26.29
CA VAL A 139 16.58 -10.12 -27.25
C VAL A 139 16.14 -9.58 -28.61
N ASP A 140 15.26 -8.58 -28.62
CA ASP A 140 14.79 -7.96 -29.87
C ASP A 140 15.89 -7.21 -30.63
N ARG A 141 16.96 -6.78 -29.97
CA ARG A 141 18.12 -6.12 -30.62
C ARG A 141 19.09 -7.08 -31.30
N LEU A 142 19.03 -8.37 -30.99
CA LEU A 142 19.90 -9.41 -31.56
C LEU A 142 19.28 -10.12 -32.76
N ARG A 143 18.03 -9.78 -33.09
CA ARG A 143 17.28 -10.28 -34.24
C ARG A 143 17.27 -9.24 -35.34
#